data_AF-A0A7S0VQ46-F1
#
_entry.id   AF-A0A7S0VQ46-F1
#
_cell.length_a   1.000
_cell.length_b   1.000
_cell.length_c   1.000
_cell.angle_alpha   90.00
_cell.angle_beta   90.00
_cell.angle_gamma   90.00
#
_symmetry.space_group_name_H-M   'P 1'
#
loop_
_entity.id
_entity.type
_entity.pdbx_description
1 polymer ?
#
loop_
_entity_poly.entity_id
_entity_poly.type
_entity_poly.pdbx_seq_one_letter_code
_entity_poly.pdbx_strand_id
1 'polypeptide(L)'
;AGRFVSVATDGSHLYVHSPLGLAKLGTGHGGTIHGRLYLSKPRYRAGERPWIACVGQRLYLRSPAMDPDCLVVVDCQNLCEVGTVRQDGKGSVPSPHCGQALFPEQGTRPTGGGS
;
A
#
# COMPACT_ATOMS: atom_id res chain seq x y z
N ALA A 1 10.91 21.52 -4.97
CA ALA A 1 10.36 20.15 -4.95
C ALA A 1 8.87 20.21 -4.65
N GLY A 2 8.00 19.64 -5.48
CA GLY A 2 6.54 19.73 -5.30
C GLY A 2 6.05 19.00 -4.04
N ARG A 3 5.00 19.51 -3.38
CA ARG A 3 4.35 18.86 -2.23
C ARG A 3 3.85 17.48 -2.64
N PHE A 4 4.16 16.46 -1.85
CA PHE A 4 3.67 15.09 -2.07
C PHE A 4 3.19 14.52 -0.74
N VAL A 5 2.01 13.90 -0.78
CA VAL A 5 1.41 13.15 0.33
C VAL A 5 0.67 11.98 -0.29
N SER A 6 0.74 10.80 0.31
CA SER A 6 -0.11 9.67 -0.04
C SER A 6 -0.87 9.21 1.20
N VAL A 7 -2.11 8.78 1.00
CA VAL A 7 -3.01 8.38 2.08
C VAL A 7 -3.66 7.05 1.78
N ALA A 8 -3.87 6.24 2.80
CA ALA A 8 -4.66 5.03 2.77
C ALA A 8 -5.48 4.93 4.07
N THR A 9 -6.48 4.04 4.11
CA THR A 9 -7.32 3.85 5.29
C THR A 9 -7.76 2.39 5.38
N ASP A 10 -7.91 1.89 6.61
CA ASP A 10 -8.59 0.63 6.91
C ASP A 10 -10.05 0.86 7.39
N GLY A 11 -10.53 2.11 7.33
CA GLY A 11 -11.82 2.56 7.84
C GLY A 11 -11.76 3.08 9.28
N SER A 12 -10.88 2.55 10.14
CA SER A 12 -10.71 3.01 11.52
C SER A 12 -9.53 3.96 11.68
N HIS A 13 -8.47 3.77 10.90
CA HIS A 13 -7.27 4.58 10.90
C HIS A 13 -6.95 5.13 9.51
N LEU A 14 -6.46 6.36 9.48
CA LEU A 14 -5.83 6.99 8.33
C LEU A 14 -4.32 6.78 8.41
N TYR A 15 -3.74 6.32 7.32
CA TYR A 15 -2.30 6.20 7.13
C TYR A 15 -1.85 7.32 6.20
N VAL A 16 -0.87 8.11 6.65
CA VAL A 16 -0.41 9.28 5.90
C VAL A 16 1.09 9.18 5.72
N HIS A 17 1.53 9.08 4.46
CA HIS A 17 2.94 9.19 4.09
C HIS A 17 3.24 10.58 3.56
N SER A 18 4.25 11.23 4.11
CA SER A 18 4.71 12.57 3.72
C SER A 18 6.23 12.69 3.91
N PRO A 19 6.87 13.82 3.53
CA PRO A 19 8.28 14.04 3.84
C PRO A 19 8.62 14.02 5.34
N LEU A 20 7.62 14.14 6.22
CA LEU A 20 7.82 14.00 7.68
C LEU A 20 7.94 12.53 8.11
N GLY A 21 7.53 11.59 7.25
CA GLY A 21 7.50 10.14 7.51
C GLY A 21 6.10 9.55 7.33
N LEU A 22 5.88 8.42 7.99
CA LEU A 22 4.62 7.67 7.97
C LEU A 22 3.89 7.80 9.30
N ALA A 23 2.62 8.18 9.26
CA ALA A 23 1.78 8.35 10.44
C ALA A 23 0.51 7.50 10.36
N LYS A 24 0.03 7.06 11.52
CA LYS A 24 -1.27 6.39 11.72
C LYS A 24 -2.14 7.28 12.61
N LEU A 25 -3.25 7.75 12.08
CA LEU A 25 -4.20 8.66 12.73
C LEU A 25 -5.53 7.95 12.95
N GLY A 26 -6.23 8.25 14.04
CA GLY A 26 -7.60 7.79 14.26
C GLY A 26 -8.59 8.57 13.40
N THR A 27 -9.59 7.88 12.86
CA THR A 27 -10.66 8.51 12.06
C THR A 27 -11.82 9.01 12.93
N GLY A 28 -11.97 8.50 14.16
CA GLY A 28 -13.20 8.62 14.93
C GLY A 28 -14.15 7.43 14.79
N HIS A 29 -13.85 6.49 13.88
CA HIS A 29 -14.58 5.24 13.71
C HIS A 29 -13.81 4.05 14.31
N GLY A 30 -14.52 2.94 14.54
CA GLY A 30 -13.91 1.71 15.07
C GLY A 30 -13.30 1.85 16.46
N GLY A 31 -13.84 2.76 17.30
CA GLY A 31 -13.32 3.05 18.64
C GLY A 31 -12.07 3.94 18.66
N THR A 32 -11.64 4.48 17.52
CA THR A 32 -10.53 5.43 17.47
C THR A 32 -10.97 6.85 17.83
N ILE A 33 -10.04 7.67 18.30
CA ILE A 33 -10.28 9.11 18.53
C ILE A 33 -9.94 9.87 17.25
N HIS A 34 -10.88 10.69 16.77
CA HIS A 34 -10.71 11.49 15.56
C HIS A 34 -9.44 12.36 15.65
N GLY A 35 -8.59 12.26 14.63
CA GLY A 35 -7.38 13.08 14.50
C GLY A 35 -6.25 12.72 15.47
N ARG A 36 -6.45 11.74 16.36
CA ARG A 36 -5.41 11.32 17.31
C ARG A 36 -4.29 10.61 16.56
N LEU A 37 -3.05 11.00 16.80
CA LEU A 37 -1.87 10.27 16.35
C LEU A 37 -1.66 9.03 17.22
N TYR A 38 -1.79 7.85 16.61
CA TYR A 38 -1.58 6.57 17.28
C TYR A 38 -0.13 6.11 17.12
N LEU A 39 0.43 6.22 15.92
CA LEU A 39 1.80 5.83 15.62
C LEU A 39 2.43 6.81 14.64
N SER A 40 3.75 6.97 14.76
CA SER A 40 4.55 7.76 13.84
C SER A 40 5.89 7.09 13.62
N LYS A 41 6.35 7.05 12.37
CA LYS A 41 7.68 6.64 11.96
C LYS A 41 8.34 7.83 11.25
N PRO A 42 9.02 8.71 11.99
CA PRO A 42 9.62 9.91 11.45
C PRO A 42 10.64 9.59 10.37
N ARG A 43 10.70 10.45 9.34
CA ARG A 43 11.64 10.36 8.21
C ARG A 43 11.60 9.03 7.43
N TYR A 44 10.62 8.17 7.68
CA TYR A 44 10.44 6.94 6.92
C TYR A 44 10.29 7.27 5.43
N ARG A 45 11.27 6.83 4.63
CA ARG A 45 11.35 7.04 3.17
C ARG A 45 11.05 8.49 2.75
N ALA A 46 11.49 9.48 3.53
CA ALA A 46 11.17 10.90 3.33
C ALA A 46 11.65 11.49 2.00
N GLY A 47 12.68 10.90 1.38
CA GLY A 47 13.17 11.29 0.05
C GLY A 47 12.39 10.69 -1.12
N GLU A 48 11.50 9.74 -0.83
CA GLU A 48 10.71 9.03 -1.84
C GLU A 48 9.32 9.65 -2.01
N ARG A 49 8.69 9.35 -3.15
CA ARG A 49 7.30 9.73 -3.45
C ARG A 49 6.42 8.49 -3.65
N PRO A 50 6.19 7.68 -2.60
CA PRO A 50 5.44 6.45 -2.75
C PRO A 50 3.93 6.66 -2.91
N TRP A 51 3.23 5.77 -3.60
CA TRP A 51 1.82 5.55 -3.26
C TRP A 51 1.72 4.48 -2.18
N ILE A 52 0.67 4.54 -1.36
CA ILE A 52 0.36 3.54 -0.35
C ILE A 52 -1.04 2.96 -0.55
N ALA A 53 -1.22 1.68 -0.24
CA ALA A 53 -2.51 1.01 -0.21
C ALA A 53 -2.64 0.17 1.07
N CYS A 54 -3.82 0.16 1.69
CA CYS A 54 -4.10 -0.66 2.86
C CYS A 54 -4.94 -1.87 2.45
N VAL A 55 -4.46 -3.07 2.76
CA VAL A 55 -5.19 -4.32 2.52
C VAL A 55 -5.07 -5.19 3.76
N GLY A 56 -6.19 -5.38 4.45
CA GLY A 56 -6.21 -6.05 5.75
C GLY A 56 -5.33 -5.31 6.77
N GLN A 57 -4.42 -6.03 7.42
CA GLN A 57 -3.51 -5.49 8.44
C GLN A 57 -2.15 -5.04 7.86
N ARG A 58 -2.07 -4.82 6.55
CA ARG A 58 -0.83 -4.48 5.86
C ARG A 58 -0.99 -3.24 5.00
N LEU A 59 0.03 -2.39 5.03
CA LEU A 59 0.25 -1.34 4.05
C LEU A 59 1.22 -1.82 3.00
N TYR A 60 0.88 -1.56 1.75
CA TYR A 60 1.72 -1.79 0.59
C TYR A 60 2.21 -0.45 0.09
N LEU A 61 3.51 -0.36 -0.16
CA LEU A 61 4.19 0.86 -0.56
C LEU A 61 4.98 0.62 -1.84
N ARG A 62 4.87 1.58 -2.78
CA ARG A 62 5.67 1.59 -4.00
C ARG A 62 6.14 2.99 -4.33
N SER A 63 7.44 3.16 -4.56
CA SER A 63 8.03 4.42 -5.01
C SER A 63 8.92 4.22 -6.24
N PRO A 64 9.10 5.23 -7.11
CA PRO A 64 9.99 5.15 -8.27
C PRO A 64 11.46 4.82 -7.93
N ALA A 65 11.88 4.97 -6.67
CA ALA A 65 13.24 4.63 -6.22
C ALA A 65 13.44 3.12 -5.97
N MET A 66 12.37 2.32 -6.06
CA MET A 66 12.39 0.88 -5.87
C MET A 66 12.43 0.14 -7.21
N ASP A 67 12.81 -1.14 -7.19
CA ASP A 67 12.66 -2.05 -8.33
C ASP A 67 11.23 -1.96 -8.92
N PRO A 68 11.07 -2.03 -10.26
CA PRO A 68 9.77 -1.90 -10.92
C PRO A 68 8.71 -2.88 -10.42
N ASP A 69 9.10 -4.10 -10.09
CA ASP A 69 8.24 -5.23 -9.76
C ASP A 69 8.10 -5.48 -8.25
N CYS A 70 8.56 -4.56 -7.41
CA CYS A 70 8.65 -4.74 -5.95
C CYS A 70 7.72 -3.80 -5.19
N LEU A 71 6.95 -4.35 -4.25
CA LEU A 71 6.18 -3.62 -3.24
C LEU A 71 6.77 -3.88 -1.87
N VAL A 72 6.90 -2.85 -1.04
CA VAL A 72 7.26 -2.99 0.37
C VAL A 72 5.99 -3.21 1.17
N VAL A 73 6.04 -4.16 2.09
CA VAL A 73 4.94 -4.49 2.99
C VAL A 73 5.28 -3.97 4.38
N VAL A 74 4.37 -3.19 4.94
CA VAL A 74 4.48 -2.58 6.27
C VAL A 74 3.33 -3.06 7.13
N ASP A 75 3.60 -3.45 8.36
CA ASP A 75 2.57 -3.88 9.30
C ASP A 75 1.82 -2.66 9.88
N CYS A 76 0.48 -2.73 9.88
CA CYS A 76 -0.38 -1.64 10.34
C CYS A 76 -0.39 -1.43 11.86
N GLN A 77 0.02 -2.42 12.66
CA GLN A 77 0.04 -2.36 14.12
C GLN A 77 1.27 -1.65 14.66
N ASN A 78 2.41 -1.72 13.96
CA ASN A 78 3.68 -1.15 14.44
C ASN A 78 4.44 -0.29 13.41
N LEU A 79 3.96 -0.18 12.17
CA LEU A 79 4.62 0.53 11.06
C LEU A 79 6.02 0.02 10.72
N CYS A 80 6.34 -1.23 11.04
CA CYS A 80 7.58 -1.89 10.65
C CYS A 80 7.44 -2.51 9.26
N GLU A 81 8.51 -2.46 8.46
CA GLU A 81 8.56 -3.23 7.22
C GLU A 81 8.63 -4.71 7.59
N VAL A 82 7.72 -5.51 7.06
CA VAL A 82 7.69 -6.97 7.27
C VAL A 82 8.26 -7.74 6.09
N GLY A 83 8.43 -7.07 4.95
CA GLY A 83 9.07 -7.66 3.79
C GLY A 83 8.67 -6.99 2.49
N THR A 84 8.81 -7.75 1.40
CA THR A 84 8.50 -7.32 0.06
C THR A 84 7.64 -8.34 -0.65
N VAL A 85 6.80 -7.85 -1.56
CA VAL A 85 6.07 -8.65 -2.53
C VAL A 85 6.65 -8.34 -3.90
N ARG A 86 6.94 -9.38 -4.67
CA ARG A 86 7.36 -9.25 -6.07
C ARG A 86 6.32 -9.89 -6.97
N GLN A 87 6.19 -9.38 -8.19
CA GLN A 87 5.24 -9.92 -9.15
C GLN A 87 5.48 -11.41 -9.43
N ASP A 88 6.74 -11.86 -9.45
CA ASP A 88 7.17 -13.25 -9.68
C ASP A 88 6.96 -14.20 -8.47
N GLY A 89 6.40 -13.71 -7.36
CA GLY A 89 6.18 -14.48 -6.14
C GLY A 89 7.43 -14.73 -5.30
N LYS A 90 8.62 -14.26 -5.71
CA LYS A 90 9.88 -14.42 -4.96
C LYS A 90 10.13 -13.32 -3.92
N GLY A 91 9.09 -12.56 -3.57
CA GLY A 91 9.15 -11.62 -2.45
C GLY A 91 9.38 -12.34 -1.12
N SER A 92 9.77 -11.60 -0.08
CA SER A 92 9.89 -12.18 1.27
C SER A 92 8.54 -12.44 1.95
N VAL A 93 7.45 -11.91 1.39
CA VAL A 93 6.08 -12.19 1.82
C VAL A 93 5.39 -13.07 0.77
N PRO A 94 4.73 -14.19 1.17
CA PRO A 94 3.98 -15.02 0.25
C PRO A 94 2.94 -14.18 -0.50
N SER A 95 3.00 -14.24 -1.82
CA SER A 95 2.02 -13.63 -2.72
C SER A 95 1.80 -14.59 -3.89
N PRO A 96 0.54 -14.83 -4.30
CA PRO A 96 0.31 -15.57 -5.53
C PRO A 96 0.96 -14.79 -6.68
N HIS A 97 1.48 -15.49 -7.69
CA HIS A 97 1.99 -14.87 -8.90
C HIS A 97 0.88 -13.99 -9.50
N CYS A 98 1.05 -12.67 -9.39
CA CYS A 98 -0.06 -11.72 -9.57
C CYS A 98 -0.63 -11.73 -11.00
N GLY A 99 0.15 -12.25 -11.96
CA GLY A 99 -0.29 -12.45 -13.35
C GLY A 99 -1.45 -13.45 -13.52
N GLN A 100 -1.75 -14.29 -12.51
CA GLN A 100 -2.88 -15.23 -12.56
C GLN A 100 -4.03 -14.87 -11.61
N ALA A 101 -3.81 -14.01 -10.61
CA ALA A 101 -4.77 -13.79 -9.53
C ALA A 101 -5.66 -12.54 -9.72
N LEU A 102 -5.18 -11.50 -10.44
CA LEU A 102 -5.97 -10.27 -10.67
C LEU A 102 -6.90 -10.36 -11.88
N PHE A 103 -6.68 -11.33 -12.77
CA PHE A 103 -7.54 -11.62 -13.91
C PHE A 103 -7.84 -13.11 -13.94
N PRO A 104 -8.79 -13.60 -13.11
CA PRO A 104 -9.35 -14.91 -13.35
C PRO A 104 -10.08 -14.84 -14.69
N GLU A 105 -9.53 -15.53 -15.68
CA GLU A 105 -9.96 -15.61 -17.07
C GLU A 105 -9.47 -14.49 -17.99
N GLN A 106 -8.74 -14.92 -19.02
CA GLN A 106 -8.61 -14.18 -20.27
C GLN A 106 -10.02 -13.85 -20.73
N GLY A 107 -10.44 -12.60 -20.59
CA GLY A 107 -11.66 -12.12 -21.23
C GLY A 107 -11.53 -12.38 -22.73
N THR A 108 -12.21 -13.40 -23.22
CA THR A 108 -12.44 -13.57 -24.65
C THR A 108 -13.12 -12.30 -25.12
N ARG A 109 -12.38 -11.49 -25.88
CA ARG A 109 -12.91 -10.33 -26.60
C ARG A 109 -14.18 -10.81 -27.33
N PRO A 110 -15.37 -10.21 -27.11
CA PRO A 110 -16.53 -10.57 -27.89
C PRO A 110 -16.18 -10.27 -29.35
N THR A 111 -16.03 -11.34 -30.14
CA THR A 111 -16.04 -11.21 -31.59
C THR A 111 -17.43 -10.75 -31.93
N GLY A 112 -17.57 -9.47 -32.28
CA GLY A 112 -18.79 -8.95 -32.86
C GLY A 112 -19.10 -9.78 -34.11
N GLY A 113 -20.02 -10.72 -33.98
CA GLY A 113 -20.68 -11.36 -35.12
C GLY A 113 -21.61 -10.32 -35.73
N GLY A 114 -21.11 -9.60 -36.73
CA GLY A 114 -21.96 -8.91 -37.68
C GLY A 114 -22.53 -9.97 -38.62
N SER A 115 -23.84 -10.19 -38.51
CA SER A 115 -24.66 -10.73 -39.60
C SER A 115 -24.77 -9.71 -40.73
#